data_AF-A0A087T162-F1
#
_entry.id   AF-A0A087T162-F1
#
_cell.length_a   1.000
_cell.length_b   1.000
_cell.length_c   1.000
_cell.angle_alpha   90.00
_cell.angle_beta   90.00
_cell.angle_gamma   90.00
#
_symmetry.space_group_name_H-M   'P 1'
#
loop_
_entity.id
_entity.type
_entity.pdbx_description
1 polymer ?
#
loop_
_entity_poly.entity_id
_entity_poly.type
_entity_poly.pdbx_seq_one_letter_code
_entity_poly.pdbx_strand_id
1 'polypeptide(L)'
;MLTKVFDFIRVMCDRYWPIDIDHPEKYGDIEVTLLSETTLAHYNVRTMQVRKGEEVRQLSHMHYVAWPTHTNPFPCSLLDFRRRVKIYLSQYPDNGP
;
A
#
# COMPACT_ATOMS: atom_id res chain seq x y z
N MET A 1 -4.88 0.52 0.71
CA MET A 1 -5.58 -0.10 -0.44
C MET A 1 -6.36 -1.32 0.03
N LEU A 2 -7.60 -1.52 -0.43
CA LEU A 2 -8.51 -2.59 0.02
C LEU A 2 -9.00 -3.52 -1.11
N THR A 3 -8.46 -3.37 -2.31
CA THR A 3 -8.81 -4.17 -3.49
C THR A 3 -7.55 -4.77 -4.08
N LYS A 4 -7.62 -5.95 -4.69
CA LYS A 4 -6.52 -6.49 -5.49
C LYS A 4 -6.33 -5.66 -6.76
N VAL A 5 -5.16 -5.77 -7.39
CA VAL A 5 -4.89 -5.20 -8.72
C VAL A 5 -5.71 -5.95 -9.78
N PHE A 6 -5.71 -7.28 -9.69
CA PHE A 6 -6.46 -8.18 -10.55
C PHE A 6 -7.37 -9.08 -9.72
N ASP A 7 -8.57 -9.31 -10.25
CA ASP A 7 -9.44 -10.39 -9.79
C ASP A 7 -9.91 -11.22 -10.99
N PHE A 8 -9.47 -12.48 -11.03
CA PHE A 8 -9.65 -13.37 -12.16
C PHE A 8 -9.18 -12.73 -13.49
N ILE A 9 -10.09 -12.34 -14.38
CA ILE A 9 -9.79 -11.67 -15.67
C ILE A 9 -9.94 -10.15 -15.62
N ARG A 10 -10.43 -9.60 -14.51
CA ARG A 10 -10.79 -8.19 -14.41
C ARG A 10 -9.68 -7.40 -13.72
N VAL A 11 -9.23 -6.32 -14.37
CA VAL A 11 -8.43 -5.27 -13.72
C VAL A 11 -9.34 -4.52 -12.76
N MET A 12 -8.99 -4.54 -11.49
CA MET A 12 -9.75 -3.87 -10.42
C MET A 12 -9.10 -2.53 -10.04
N CYS A 13 -7.78 -2.43 -10.14
CA CYS A 13 -7.01 -1.22 -9.89
C CYS A 13 -5.68 -1.32 -10.63
N ASP A 14 -5.31 -0.29 -11.38
CA ASP A 14 -3.96 -0.21 -11.95
C ASP A 14 -2.93 -0.14 -10.82
N ARG A 15 -1.82 -0.87 -11.00
CA ARG A 15 -0.72 -0.81 -10.05
C ARG A 15 0.00 0.52 -10.22
N TYR A 16 -0.14 1.39 -9.22
CA TYR A 16 0.44 2.74 -9.18
C TYR A 16 1.74 2.83 -8.37
N TRP A 17 2.37 1.68 -8.08
CA TRP A 17 3.62 1.60 -7.33
C TRP A 17 4.64 0.71 -8.04
N PRO A 18 5.95 0.95 -7.85
CA PRO A 18 7.00 0.13 -8.45
C PRO A 18 6.96 -1.32 -8.01
N ILE A 19 7.43 -2.22 -8.87
CA ILE A 19 7.54 -3.66 -8.57
C ILE A 19 8.85 -3.96 -7.86
N ASP A 20 9.94 -3.42 -8.41
CA ASP A 20 11.28 -3.79 -8.02
C ASP A 20 11.78 -2.87 -6.90
N ILE A 21 12.40 -3.48 -5.90
CA ILE A 21 13.01 -2.77 -4.78
C ILE A 21 14.19 -1.93 -5.33
N ASP A 22 14.32 -0.71 -4.83
CA ASP A 22 15.33 0.28 -5.23
C ASP A 22 15.29 0.65 -6.72
N HIS A 23 14.18 0.35 -7.41
CA HIS A 23 13.94 0.78 -8.78
C HIS A 23 12.98 1.99 -8.79
N PRO A 24 13.47 3.22 -9.07
CA PRO A 24 12.62 4.40 -9.14
C PRO A 24 11.79 4.41 -10.42
N GLU A 25 10.48 4.59 -10.29
CA GLU A 25 9.56 4.83 -11.40
C GLU A 25 9.03 6.26 -11.36
N LYS A 26 8.90 6.89 -12.53
CA LYS A 26 8.37 8.26 -12.66
C LYS A 26 6.92 8.26 -13.10
N TYR A 27 6.10 8.96 -12.33
CA TYR A 27 4.69 9.24 -12.57
C TYR A 27 4.54 10.75 -12.76
N GLY A 28 4.83 11.24 -13.98
CA GLY A 28 4.87 12.67 -14.26
C GLY A 28 6.05 13.36 -13.57
N ASP A 29 5.76 14.33 -12.70
CA ASP A 29 6.74 15.08 -11.89
C ASP A 29 7.09 14.41 -10.55
N ILE A 30 6.46 13.26 -10.26
CA ILE A 30 6.67 12.48 -9.04
C ILE A 30 7.50 11.24 -9.36
N GLU A 31 8.55 11.02 -8.60
CA GLU A 31 9.33 9.78 -8.62
C GLU A 31 8.99 8.95 -7.40
N VAL A 32 8.63 7.68 -7.60
CA VAL A 32 8.30 6.73 -6.53
C VAL A 32 9.31 5.59 -6.56
N THR A 33 9.88 5.27 -5.40
CA THR A 33 10.82 4.17 -5.23
C THR A 33 10.30 3.22 -4.17
N LEU A 34 10.25 1.93 -4.48
CA LEU A 34 9.93 0.90 -3.49
C LEU A 34 11.18 0.62 -2.65
N LEU A 35 11.12 0.87 -1.34
CA LEU A 35 12.25 0.65 -0.43
C LEU A 35 12.17 -0.72 0.24
N SER A 36 10.97 -1.18 0.58
CA SER A 36 10.76 -2.51 1.14
C SER A 36 9.33 -2.99 0.93
N GLU A 37 9.17 -4.31 0.83
CA GLU A 37 7.87 -4.97 0.80
C GLU A 37 7.87 -6.16 1.77
N THR A 38 6.87 -6.18 2.65
CA THR A 38 6.61 -7.29 3.56
C THR A 38 5.22 -7.84 3.25
N THR A 39 5.16 -9.10 2.83
CA THR A 39 3.90 -9.83 2.63
C THR A 39 3.51 -10.55 3.92
N LEU A 40 2.29 -10.31 4.40
CA LEU A 40 1.70 -10.97 5.55
C LEU A 40 0.46 -11.76 5.10
N ALA A 41 -0.15 -12.53 6.02
CA ALA A 41 -1.23 -13.46 5.68
C ALA A 41 -2.44 -12.84 4.95
N HIS A 42 -2.77 -11.58 5.24
CA HIS A 42 -3.98 -10.93 4.69
C HIS A 42 -3.71 -9.58 4.02
N TYR A 43 -2.49 -9.05 4.14
CA TYR A 43 -2.13 -7.74 3.63
C TYR A 43 -0.62 -7.64 3.36
N ASN A 44 -0.26 -6.75 2.45
CA ASN A 44 1.12 -6.37 2.18
C ASN A 44 1.38 -5.00 2.78
N VAL A 45 2.58 -4.80 3.31
CA VAL A 45 3.07 -3.50 3.75
C VAL A 45 4.25 -3.14 2.89
N ARG A 46 4.18 -2.01 2.19
CA ARG A 46 5.27 -1.48 1.36
C ARG A 46 5.73 -0.15 1.92
N THR A 47 7.02 0.00 2.11
CA THR A 47 7.62 1.31 2.39
C THR A 47 8.11 1.88 1.08
N MET A 48 7.66 3.08 0.74
CA MET A 48 8.01 3.74 -0.51
C MET A 48 8.53 5.13 -0.23
N GLN A 49 9.46 5.57 -1.05
CA GLN A 49 9.90 6.95 -1.09
C GLN A 49 9.24 7.66 -2.26
N VAL A 50 8.71 8.85 -2.00
CA VAL A 50 8.15 9.73 -3.01
C VAL A 50 8.99 10.99 -3.06
N ARG A 51 9.45 11.36 -4.26
CA ARG A 51 10.22 12.57 -4.52
C ARG A 51 9.50 13.44 -5.53
N LYS A 52 9.42 14.75 -5.25
CA LYS A 52 8.95 15.77 -6.18
C LYS A 52 9.87 17.00 -6.08
N GLY A 53 10.70 17.20 -7.09
CA GLY A 53 11.78 18.19 -7.04
C GLY A 53 12.77 17.86 -5.91
N GLU A 54 12.94 18.79 -4.97
CA GLU A 54 13.79 18.62 -3.78
C GLU A 54 13.05 17.99 -2.59
N GLU A 55 11.71 17.95 -2.62
CA GLU A 55 10.94 17.35 -1.53
C GLU A 55 10.97 15.83 -1.62
N VAL A 56 11.33 15.19 -0.50
CA VAL A 56 11.34 13.73 -0.35
C VAL A 56 10.53 13.35 0.88
N ARG A 57 9.61 12.40 0.72
CA ARG A 57 8.85 11.81 1.82
C ARG A 57 8.86 10.30 1.73
N GLN A 58 8.85 9.65 2.89
CA GLN A 58 8.61 8.22 2.98
C GLN A 58 7.14 8.00 3.35
N LEU A 59 6.51 7.03 2.70
CA LEU A 59 5.14 6.62 2.99
C LEU A 59 5.05 5.11 3.12
N SER A 60 4.11 4.65 3.94
CA SER A 60 3.79 3.23 4.05
C SER A 60 2.46 2.93 3.39
N HIS A 61 2.50 2.06 2.39
CA HIS A 61 1.34 1.55 1.69
C HIS A 61 0.91 0.23 2.29
N MET A 62 -0.24 0.25 2.96
CA MET A 62 -0.86 -0.95 3.54
C MET A 62 -1.97 -1.44 2.60
N HIS A 63 -1.78 -2.63 2.04
CA HIS A 63 -2.62 -3.21 0.99
C HIS A 63 -3.27 -4.49 1.48
N TYR A 64 -4.55 -4.43 1.85
CA TYR A 64 -5.34 -5.61 2.23
C TYR A 64 -5.75 -6.39 0.97
N VAL A 65 -5.31 -7.65 0.87
CA VAL A 65 -5.47 -8.51 -0.31
C VAL A 65 -6.43 -9.67 -0.09
N ALA A 66 -6.88 -9.88 1.15
CA ALA A 66 -7.79 -10.98 1.51
C ALA A 66 -9.28 -10.66 1.30
N TRP A 67 -9.61 -9.50 0.71
CA TRP A 67 -10.99 -9.13 0.38
C TRP A 67 -11.44 -9.86 -0.91
N PRO A 68 -12.46 -10.74 -0.87
CA PRO A 68 -12.99 -11.38 -2.07
C PRO A 68 -13.98 -10.45 -2.80
N THR A 69 -13.96 -10.41 -4.12
CA THR A 69 -14.76 -9.44 -4.88
C THR A 69 -16.28 -9.60 -4.75
N HIS A 70 -16.74 -10.83 -4.53
CA HIS A 70 -18.18 -11.16 -4.49
C HIS A 70 -18.73 -11.34 -3.08
N THR A 71 -17.90 -11.23 -2.05
CA THR A 71 -18.33 -11.47 -0.66
C THR A 71 -17.65 -10.51 0.29
N ASN A 72 -18.15 -10.48 1.53
CA ASN A 72 -17.50 -9.73 2.59
C ASN A 72 -16.24 -10.46 3.09
N PRO A 73 -15.21 -9.72 3.53
CA PRO A 73 -14.02 -10.31 4.11
C PRO A 73 -14.33 -10.90 5.48
N PHE A 74 -13.46 -11.79 5.96
CA PHE A 74 -13.57 -12.31 7.32
C PHE A 74 -13.39 -11.16 8.34
N PRO A 75 -14.38 -10.91 9.23
CA PRO A 75 -14.35 -9.74 10.12
C PRO A 75 -13.07 -9.64 10.96
N CYS A 76 -12.57 -10.78 11.48
CA CYS A 76 -11.34 -10.81 12.28
C CYS A 76 -10.14 -10.26 11.50
N SER A 77 -9.94 -10.72 10.25
CA SER A 77 -8.81 -10.28 9.43
C SER A 77 -8.85 -8.78 9.10
N LEU A 78 -10.05 -8.23 8.86
CA LEU A 78 -10.23 -6.81 8.59
C LEU A 78 -10.01 -5.96 9.86
N LEU A 79 -10.48 -6.44 11.01
CA LEU A 79 -10.25 -5.79 12.29
C LEU A 79 -8.76 -5.78 12.66
N ASP A 80 -8.04 -6.86 12.42
CA ASP A 80 -6.59 -6.94 12.64
C ASP A 80 -5.83 -5.98 11.73
N PHE A 81 -6.20 -5.93 10.45
CA PHE A 81 -5.66 -4.95 9.52
C PHE A 81 -5.92 -3.50 10.01
N ARG A 82 -7.15 -3.19 10.41
CA ARG A 82 -7.51 -1.86 10.96
C ARG A 82 -6.69 -1.51 12.19
N ARG A 83 -6.48 -2.45 13.10
CA ARG A 83 -5.64 -2.25 14.30
C ARG A 83 -4.20 -1.91 13.89
N ARG A 84 -3.65 -2.63 12.91
CA ARG A 84 -2.29 -2.36 12.41
C ARG A 84 -2.17 -0.97 11.79
N VAL A 85 -3.14 -0.55 10.97
CA VAL A 85 -3.20 0.80 10.39
C VAL A 85 -3.23 1.86 11.49
N LYS A 86 -4.08 1.68 12.53
CA LYS A 86 -4.14 2.62 13.65
C LYS A 86 -2.84 2.73 14.42
N ILE A 87 -2.16 1.61 14.68
CA ILE A 87 -0.85 1.61 15.34
C ILE A 87 0.16 2.40 14.50
N TYR A 88 0.17 2.18 13.18
CA TYR A 88 1.08 2.91 12.29
C TYR A 88 0.80 4.42 12.30
N LEU A 89 -0.46 4.84 12.20
CA LEU A 89 -0.83 6.26 12.27
C LEU A 89 -0.46 6.89 13.61
N SER A 90 -0.59 6.16 14.72
CA SER A 90 -0.20 6.67 16.04
C SER A 90 1.31 6.89 16.22
N GLN A 91 2.15 6.24 15.39
CA GLN A 91 3.60 6.46 15.40
C GLN A 91 4.00 7.75 14.69
N TYR A 92 3.12 8.29 13.83
CA TYR A 92 3.39 9.49 13.04
C TYR A 92 2.21 10.48 13.13
N PRO A 93 1.97 11.10 14.29
CA PRO A 93 0.77 11.90 14.55
C PRO A 93 0.70 13.18 13.69
N ASP A 94 1.84 13.69 13.25
CA ASP A 94 1.94 14.91 12.43
C ASP A 94 1.81 14.63 10.93
N ASN A 95 1.72 13.36 10.53
CA ASN A 95 1.50 13.01 9.13
C ASN A 95 0.05 13.30 8.73
N GLY A 96 -0.11 13.99 7.60
CA GLY A 96 -1.41 14.22 6.98
C GLY A 96 -2.03 12.93 6.42
N PRO A 97 -3.28 13.02 5.93
CA PRO A 97 -3.91 11.96 5.15
C PRO A 97 -3.12 11.60 3.88
#